data_AF-A0A8B3L9Q0-F1
#
_entry.id   AF-A0A8B3L9Q0-F1
#
_cell.length_a   1.000
_cell.length_b   1.000
_cell.length_c   1.000
_cell.angle_alpha   90.00
_cell.angle_beta   90.00
_cell.angle_gamma   90.00
#
_symmetry.space_group_name_H-M   'P 1'
#
loop_
_entity.id
_entity.type
_entity.pdbx_description
1 polymer ?
#
loop_
_entity_poly.entity_id
_entity_poly.type
_entity_poly.pdbx_seq_one_letter_code
_entity_poly.pdbx_strand_id
1 'polypeptide(L)'
;GQWPTLREVIEAGALRRLAEEAEAFAADFPLDAIAYEIPIPSPEKIICVGVNYPDRNEEYKDGQAAPSNPSLFIRFPRSFVG
;
A
#
# COMPACT_ATOMS: atom_id res chain seq x y z
N GLY A 1 5.70 -14.06 -16.69
CA GLY A 1 6.73 -14.39 -15.69
C GLY A 1 6.16 -15.29 -14.62
N GLN A 2 6.98 -15.74 -13.66
CA GLN A 2 6.55 -16.58 -12.54
C GLN A 2 5.50 -15.92 -11.64
N TRP A 3 5.52 -14.58 -11.55
CA TRP A 3 4.56 -13.78 -10.79
C TRP A 3 3.85 -12.81 -11.75
N PRO A 4 2.52 -12.92 -11.93
CA PRO A 4 1.78 -12.05 -12.84
C PRO A 4 1.56 -10.64 -12.27
N THR A 5 1.52 -10.48 -10.95
CA THR A 5 1.40 -9.16 -10.29
C THR A 5 2.29 -9.07 -9.05
N LEU A 6 2.43 -7.85 -8.49
CA LEU A 6 3.17 -7.62 -7.23
C LEU A 6 2.55 -8.40 -6.05
N ARG A 7 1.25 -8.73 -6.11
CA ARG A 7 0.58 -9.54 -5.08
C ARG A 7 1.24 -10.91 -4.95
N GLU A 8 1.45 -11.60 -6.06
CA GLU A 8 2.06 -12.94 -6.05
C GLU A 8 3.54 -12.90 -5.66
N VAL A 9 4.25 -11.80 -5.92
CA VAL A 9 5.62 -11.58 -5.41
C VAL A 9 5.63 -11.49 -3.89
N ILE A 10 4.68 -10.75 -3.30
CA ILE A 10 4.52 -10.62 -1.85
C ILE A 10 4.13 -11.96 -1.22
N GLU A 11 3.14 -12.67 -1.78
CA GLU A 11 2.70 -13.99 -1.30
C GLU A 11 3.85 -15.01 -1.32
N ALA A 12 4.75 -14.92 -2.31
CA ALA A 12 5.94 -15.77 -2.40
C ALA A 12 7.11 -15.32 -1.51
N GLY A 13 7.02 -14.19 -0.80
CA GLY A 13 8.12 -13.63 -0.01
C GLY A 13 9.32 -13.19 -0.86
N ALA A 14 9.10 -12.86 -2.14
CA ALA A 14 10.15 -12.75 -3.15
C ALA A 14 10.59 -11.31 -3.46
N LEU A 15 10.10 -10.30 -2.73
CA LEU A 15 10.40 -8.88 -3.00
C LEU A 15 11.91 -8.57 -3.08
N ARG A 16 12.68 -9.08 -2.11
CA ARG A 16 14.13 -8.86 -2.08
C ARG A 16 14.83 -9.50 -3.28
N ARG A 17 14.49 -10.76 -3.56
CA ARG A 17 15.02 -11.48 -4.72
C ARG A 17 14.72 -10.75 -6.02
N LEU A 18 13.50 -10.26 -6.19
CA LEU A 18 13.11 -9.51 -7.38
C LEU A 18 13.94 -8.23 -7.55
N ALA A 19 14.19 -7.51 -6.46
CA ALA A 19 15.02 -6.30 -6.48
C ALA A 19 16.49 -6.61 -6.83
N GLU A 20 17.07 -7.66 -6.24
CA GLU A 20 18.44 -8.10 -6.53
C GLU A 20 18.60 -8.56 -7.99
N GLU A 21 17.62 -9.31 -8.53
CA GLU A 21 17.62 -9.72 -9.94
C GLU A 21 17.50 -8.51 -10.88
N ALA A 22 16.74 -7.48 -10.50
CA ALA A 22 16.56 -6.26 -11.29
C ALA A 22 17.84 -5.43 -11.45
N GLU A 23 18.79 -5.51 -10.51
CA GLU A 23 20.08 -4.78 -10.59
C GLU A 23 20.93 -5.19 -11.79
N ALA A 24 20.71 -6.40 -12.33
CA ALA A 24 21.41 -6.88 -13.52
C ALA A 24 20.93 -6.24 -14.83
N PHE A 25 19.81 -5.50 -14.80
CA PHE A 25 19.19 -4.89 -15.98
C PHE A 25 19.37 -3.38 -15.97
N ALA A 26 19.67 -2.82 -17.13
CA ALA A 26 19.53 -1.38 -17.35
C ALA A 26 18.04 -1.03 -17.48
N ALA A 27 17.66 0.20 -17.11
CA ALA A 27 16.31 0.67 -17.35
C ALA A 27 16.07 0.84 -18.85
N ASP A 28 15.13 0.08 -19.40
CA ASP A 28 14.81 0.09 -20.84
C ASP A 28 13.70 1.08 -21.22
N PHE A 29 13.04 1.70 -20.22
CA PHE A 29 11.98 2.69 -20.40
C PHE A 29 12.25 3.96 -19.58
N PRO A 30 12.01 5.16 -20.13
CA PRO A 30 12.08 6.40 -19.36
C PRO A 30 10.88 6.52 -18.41
N LEU A 31 11.05 7.27 -17.32
CA LEU A 31 10.05 7.39 -16.26
C LEU A 31 8.72 7.99 -16.75
N ASP A 32 8.79 8.92 -17.69
CA ASP A 32 7.62 9.59 -18.29
C ASP A 32 6.82 8.71 -19.25
N ALA A 33 7.38 7.57 -19.68
CA ALA A 33 6.68 6.56 -20.47
C ALA A 33 5.93 5.54 -19.60
N ILE A 34 6.07 5.59 -18.27
CA ILE A 34 5.43 4.64 -17.37
C ILE A 34 3.99 5.10 -17.07
N ALA A 35 3.02 4.27 -17.43
CA ALA A 35 1.66 4.40 -16.93
C ALA A 35 1.56 3.63 -15.60
N TYR A 36 1.26 4.33 -14.52
CA TYR A 36 1.12 3.73 -13.20
C TYR A 36 -0.27 3.09 -13.06
N GLU A 37 -0.28 1.84 -12.61
CA GLU A 37 -1.49 1.12 -12.23
C GLU A 37 -1.55 0.96 -10.71
N ILE A 38 -2.70 0.48 -10.23
CA ILE A 38 -2.85 0.11 -8.82
C ILE A 38 -1.83 -1.00 -8.49
N PRO A 39 -0.91 -0.82 -7.53
CA PRO A 39 0.19 -1.76 -7.29
C PRO A 39 -0.29 -3.17 -6.93
N ILE A 40 -1.41 -3.28 -6.23
CA ILE A 40 -2.05 -4.55 -5.87
C ILE A 40 -3.45 -4.56 -6.49
N PRO A 41 -3.64 -5.12 -7.70
CA PRO A 41 -4.89 -5.02 -8.45
C PRO A 41 -6.01 -5.92 -7.88
N SER A 42 -5.67 -6.95 -7.09
CA SER A 42 -6.62 -7.88 -6.48
C SER A 42 -6.30 -8.12 -5.00
N PRO A 43 -6.42 -7.10 -4.14
CA PRO A 43 -6.15 -7.26 -2.72
C PRO A 43 -7.28 -8.05 -2.06
N GLU A 44 -6.93 -8.93 -1.12
CA GLU A 44 -7.95 -9.68 -0.36
C GLU A 44 -8.69 -8.76 0.63
N LYS A 45 -7.94 -7.89 1.34
CA LYS A 45 -8.48 -6.96 2.33
C LYS A 45 -7.77 -5.62 2.26
N ILE A 46 -8.53 -4.53 2.38
CA ILE A 46 -8.01 -3.17 2.56
C ILE A 46 -8.66 -2.60 3.83
N ILE A 47 -7.88 -2.57 4.91
CA ILE A 47 -8.32 -2.11 6.22
C ILE A 47 -7.64 -0.77 6.50
N CYS A 48 -8.43 0.28 6.62
CA CYS A 48 -7.96 1.64 6.86
C CYS A 48 -8.09 2.00 8.33
N VAL A 49 -7.10 2.74 8.84
CA VAL A 49 -7.10 3.27 10.20
C VAL A 49 -7.64 4.71 10.18
N GLY A 50 -8.65 4.99 11.00
CA GLY A 50 -9.29 6.31 11.09
C GLY A 50 -8.44 7.34 11.81
N VAL A 51 -8.23 7.14 13.12
CA VAL A 51 -7.37 8.01 13.94
C VAL A 51 -6.07 7.27 14.21
N ASN A 52 -4.95 7.81 13.72
CA ASN A 52 -3.61 7.22 13.87
C ASN A 52 -2.51 8.25 14.19
N TYR A 53 -2.89 9.48 14.54
CA TYR A 53 -1.97 10.54 14.95
C TYR A 53 -2.22 10.88 16.42
N PRO A 54 -1.21 10.78 17.31
CA PRO A 54 -1.36 11.06 18.73
C PRO A 54 -1.84 12.49 19.02
N ASP A 55 -1.27 13.47 18.31
CA ASP A 55 -1.51 14.90 18.55
C ASP A 55 -2.87 15.39 18.03
N ARG A 56 -3.63 14.51 17.36
CA ARG A 56 -4.95 14.85 16.81
C ARG A 56 -5.95 15.24 17.91
N ASN A 57 -5.77 14.74 19.13
CA ASN A 57 -6.63 15.14 20.25
C ASN A 57 -6.31 16.55 20.78
N GLU A 58 -5.06 17.03 20.63
CA GLU A 58 -4.66 18.38 21.05
C GLU A 58 -5.19 19.46 20.09
N GLU A 59 -5.27 19.13 18.78
CA GLU A 59 -5.77 20.05 17.75
C GLU A 59 -7.28 20.29 17.81
N TYR A 60 -8.09 19.24 18.03
CA TYR A 60 -9.55 19.35 18.01
C TYR A 60 -10.17 19.80 19.35
N LYS A 61 -9.42 19.81 20.46
CA LYS A 61 -9.91 20.24 21.80
C LYS A 61 -11.22 19.56 22.23
N ASP A 62 -11.50 18.35 21.74
CA ASP A 62 -12.76 17.65 21.97
C ASP A 62 -12.91 17.09 23.39
N GLY A 63 -11.87 17.21 24.23
CA GLY A 63 -11.85 16.72 25.61
C GLY A 63 -11.92 15.19 25.74
N GLN A 64 -11.88 14.45 24.64
CA GLN A 64 -11.94 12.99 24.63
C GLN A 64 -10.55 12.37 24.70
N ALA A 65 -10.37 11.42 25.61
CA ALA A 65 -9.19 10.57 25.65
C ALA A 65 -9.09 9.74 24.36
N ALA A 66 -7.87 9.46 23.91
CA ALA A 66 -7.66 8.59 22.75
C ALA A 66 -8.29 7.22 23.03
N PRO A 67 -9.07 6.65 22.09
CA PRO A 67 -9.65 5.33 22.26
C PRO A 67 -8.54 4.28 22.41
N SER A 68 -8.77 3.28 23.27
CA SER A 68 -7.80 2.21 23.54
C SER A 68 -7.58 1.26 22.36
N ASN A 69 -8.50 1.27 21.38
CA ASN A 69 -8.46 0.44 20.18
C ASN A 69 -8.44 1.32 18.93
N PRO A 70 -7.78 0.87 17.84
CA PRO A 70 -7.76 1.60 16.59
C PRO A 70 -9.15 1.65 15.95
N SER A 71 -9.49 2.80 15.38
CA SER A 71 -10.67 2.93 14.52
C SER A 71 -10.37 2.28 13.18
N LEU A 72 -11.13 1.25 12.80
CA LEU A 72 -10.94 0.51 11.54
C LEU A 72 -12.15 0.67 10.63
N PHE A 73 -11.92 0.86 9.34
CA PHE A 73 -12.96 0.85 8.32
C PHE A 73 -12.46 0.24 7.02
N ILE A 74 -13.38 -0.19 6.16
CA ILE A 74 -13.05 -0.85 4.90
C ILE A 74 -13.01 0.18 3.77
N ARG A 75 -12.05 0.02 2.88
CA ARG A 75 -12.05 0.64 1.55
C ARG A 75 -12.20 -0.46 0.50
N PHE A 76 -13.09 -0.28 -0.46
CA PHE A 76 -13.27 -1.29 -1.52
C PHE A 76 -12.21 -1.13 -2.62
N PRO A 77 -11.69 -2.21 -3.22
CA PRO A 77 -10.62 -2.14 -4.23
C PRO A 77 -10.93 -1.17 -5.38
N ARG A 78 -12.19 -1.17 -5.87
CA ARG A 78 -12.68 -0.29 -6.95
C ARG A 78 -12.60 1.21 -6.66
N SER A 79 -12.32 1.60 -5.42
CA SER A 79 -12.18 3.02 -5.06
C SER A 79 -10.75 3.54 -5.18
N PHE A 80 -9.77 2.67 -5.48
CA PHE A 80 -8.39 3.05 -5.77
C PHE A 80 -8.19 3.36 -7.26
N VAL A 81 -7.21 4.21 -7.55
CA VAL A 81 -6.74 4.56 -8.90
C VAL A 81 -5.21 4.42 -8.93
N GLY A 82 -4.65 4.34 -10.14
CA GLY A 82 -3.21 4.42 -10.42
C GLY A 82 -2.82 5.82 -10.90
#